data_AF-A0AAU9MAW4-F1
#
_entry.id   AF-A0AAU9MAW4-F1
#
_cell.length_a   1.000
_cell.length_b   1.000
_cell.length_c   1.000
_cell.angle_alpha   90.00
_cell.angle_beta   90.00
_cell.angle_gamma   90.00
#
_symmetry.space_group_name_H-M   'P 1'
#
loop_
_entity.id
_entity.type
_entity.pdbx_description
1 polymer ?
#
loop_
_entity_poly.entity_id
_entity_poly.type
_entity_poly.pdbx_seq_one_letter_code
_entity_poly.pdbx_strand_id
1 'polypeptide(L)'
;MVKELSVPPPGVEDLHFETQYAQSMWGQFTSCLWKMWRSYWQNPDYNLVRFFFTLLCALMVGTVFWKVGSKKSSSNDLSTTIGAMYSAVFFIGVSNCQTVQPVIATERIVFYRERAAGMYSSLPYAMAQVFVEIPYVFLQTTYYTLIVYAMVSFEWTAPKFFWFFFINFFSFLYFTYYGMMTVSITPNEQIAAIFAAGFYLLFNIFSGFYIPQPKIPRWWVWYYWICPMAWTVYGCIVSQYHDADNTIKVPGMGIDPALTWYIKDYYGFELDFMGPVAAVLIGFCVFFAFLYATFLRTLNFQMR
;
A
#
# COMPACT_ATOMS: atom_id res chain seq x y z
N MET A 1 -37.57 26.86 37.49
CA MET A 1 -37.71 26.00 36.29
C MET A 1 -36.46 25.17 35.97
N VAL A 2 -35.38 25.69 35.36
CA VAL A 2 -34.20 24.84 35.00
C VAL A 2 -33.49 24.24 36.22
N LYS A 3 -33.37 25.02 37.31
CA LYS A 3 -32.80 24.54 38.60
C LYS A 3 -33.67 23.53 39.35
N GLU A 4 -34.97 23.52 39.12
CA GLU A 4 -35.90 22.56 39.75
C GLU A 4 -35.96 21.26 38.95
N LEU A 5 -35.84 21.33 37.63
CA LEU A 5 -35.78 20.17 36.73
C LEU A 5 -34.41 19.48 36.72
N SER A 6 -33.35 20.13 37.24
CA SER A 6 -32.02 19.53 37.35
C SER A 6 -31.83 18.67 38.60
N VAL A 7 -32.78 18.71 39.54
CA VAL A 7 -32.74 17.87 40.76
C VAL A 7 -33.64 16.66 40.52
N PRO A 8 -33.07 15.45 40.43
CA PRO A 8 -33.88 14.25 40.23
C PRO A 8 -34.86 14.07 41.41
N PRO A 9 -36.11 13.61 41.15
CA PRO A 9 -37.08 13.32 42.19
C PRO A 9 -36.52 12.41 43.31
N PRO A 10 -36.98 12.53 44.56
CA PRO A 10 -36.51 11.64 45.63
C PRO A 10 -36.86 10.18 45.30
N GLY A 11 -35.84 9.31 45.20
CA GLY A 11 -36.01 7.88 44.95
C GLY A 11 -35.76 7.38 43.53
N VAL A 12 -35.33 8.22 42.59
CA VAL A 12 -34.77 7.76 41.30
C VAL A 12 -33.28 7.48 41.43
N GLU A 13 -32.88 6.26 41.10
CA GLU A 13 -31.48 5.90 40.91
C GLU A 13 -30.94 6.53 39.61
N ASP A 14 -29.68 6.94 39.62
CA ASP A 14 -29.01 7.43 38.42
C ASP A 14 -29.03 6.36 37.32
N LEU A 15 -29.26 6.79 36.08
CA LEU A 15 -29.20 5.92 34.90
C LEU A 15 -27.81 5.29 34.78
N HIS A 16 -27.69 4.02 35.20
CA HIS A 16 -26.48 3.24 35.07
C HIS A 16 -26.55 2.38 33.81
N PHE A 17 -25.63 2.61 32.87
CA PHE A 17 -25.46 1.75 31.71
C PHE A 17 -24.34 0.74 32.01
N GLU A 18 -24.60 -0.54 31.82
CA GLU A 18 -23.61 -1.60 32.03
C GLU A 18 -22.40 -1.49 31.08
N THR A 19 -22.59 -0.89 29.91
CA THR A 19 -21.55 -0.76 28.89
C THR A 19 -21.44 0.68 28.37
N GLN A 20 -20.22 1.11 28.08
CA GLN A 20 -19.95 2.42 27.48
C GLN A 20 -20.59 2.58 26.08
N TYR A 21 -20.78 1.48 25.35
CA TYR A 21 -21.36 1.45 24.00
C TYR A 21 -22.57 0.53 23.95
N ALA A 22 -23.54 0.87 23.09
CA ALA A 22 -24.79 0.13 22.94
C ALA A 22 -24.65 -1.22 22.19
N GLN A 23 -23.57 -1.43 21.46
CA GLN A 23 -23.31 -2.63 20.65
C GLN A 23 -21.93 -3.20 20.94
N SER A 24 -21.77 -4.51 20.72
CA SER A 24 -20.48 -5.20 20.82
C SER A 24 -19.47 -4.65 19.80
N MET A 25 -18.17 -4.91 19.99
CA MET A 25 -17.13 -4.47 19.05
C MET A 25 -17.38 -4.93 17.61
N TRP A 26 -17.93 -6.13 17.43
CA TRP A 26 -18.28 -6.66 16.10
C TRP A 26 -19.49 -5.95 15.49
N GLY A 27 -20.50 -5.63 16.29
CA GLY A 27 -21.65 -4.82 15.86
C GLY A 27 -21.20 -3.43 15.41
N GLN A 28 -20.35 -2.78 16.21
CA GLN A 28 -19.74 -1.49 15.86
C GLN A 28 -18.95 -1.57 14.54
N PHE A 29 -18.11 -2.60 14.37
CA PHE A 29 -17.32 -2.79 13.14
C PHE A 29 -18.22 -2.93 11.92
N THR A 30 -19.26 -3.76 12.00
CA THR A 30 -20.19 -3.99 10.88
C THR A 30 -20.94 -2.71 10.51
N SER A 31 -21.42 -1.95 11.49
CA SER A 31 -22.07 -0.66 11.24
C SER A 31 -21.13 0.38 10.66
N CYS A 32 -19.90 0.49 11.18
CA CYS A 32 -18.88 1.38 10.63
C CYS A 32 -18.50 0.98 9.20
N LEU A 33 -18.34 -0.31 8.91
CA LEU A 33 -18.03 -0.81 7.57
C LEU A 33 -19.15 -0.49 6.60
N TRP A 34 -20.41 -0.70 6.99
CA TRP A 34 -21.56 -0.34 6.17
C TRP A 34 -21.63 1.18 5.89
N LYS A 35 -21.37 2.01 6.90
CA LYS A 35 -21.27 3.47 6.74
C LYS A 35 -20.17 3.84 5.75
N MET A 36 -18.96 3.28 5.91
CA MET A 36 -17.81 3.57 5.05
C MET A 36 -18.05 3.13 3.61
N TRP A 37 -18.56 1.92 3.43
CA TRP A 37 -18.96 1.40 2.12
C TRP A 37 -19.91 2.34 1.40
N ARG A 38 -20.96 2.78 2.12
CA ARG A 38 -21.95 3.70 1.56
C ARG A 38 -21.35 5.08 1.26
N SER A 39 -20.48 5.61 2.12
CA SER A 39 -19.78 6.87 1.87
C SER A 39 -18.93 6.81 0.60
N TYR A 40 -18.13 5.74 0.45
CA TYR A 40 -17.23 5.56 -0.70
C TYR A 40 -18.00 5.32 -2.01
N TRP A 41 -19.18 4.70 -1.92
CA TRP A 41 -20.06 4.50 -3.06
C TRP A 41 -20.82 5.77 -3.47
N GLN A 42 -21.30 6.55 -2.50
CA GLN A 42 -22.12 7.74 -2.75
C GLN A 42 -21.30 9.00 -3.09
N ASN A 43 -20.05 9.07 -2.62
CA ASN A 43 -19.11 10.15 -2.93
C ASN A 43 -17.95 9.59 -3.77
N PRO A 44 -18.15 9.42 -5.09
CA PRO A 44 -17.20 8.71 -5.93
C PRO A 44 -15.93 9.50 -6.22
N ASP A 45 -15.86 10.81 -5.91
CA ASP A 45 -14.75 11.69 -6.32
C ASP A 45 -13.38 11.10 -5.98
N TYR A 46 -13.21 10.55 -4.79
CA TYR A 46 -11.97 9.88 -4.38
C TYR A 46 -11.63 8.67 -5.27
N ASN A 47 -12.54 7.69 -5.34
CA ASN A 47 -12.30 6.44 -6.06
C ASN A 47 -12.24 6.64 -7.57
N LEU A 48 -13.04 7.56 -8.12
CA LEU A 48 -13.07 7.89 -9.53
C LEU A 48 -11.77 8.55 -9.97
N VAL A 49 -11.28 9.54 -9.23
CA VAL A 49 -9.98 10.18 -9.50
C VAL A 49 -8.86 9.13 -9.40
N ARG A 50 -8.89 8.28 -8.37
CA ARG A 50 -7.90 7.21 -8.19
C ARG A 50 -7.89 6.23 -9.36
N PHE A 51 -9.06 5.80 -9.83
CA PHE A 51 -9.19 4.88 -10.95
C PHE A 51 -8.76 5.51 -12.27
N PHE A 52 -9.23 6.73 -12.55
CA PHE A 52 -8.91 7.45 -13.76
C PHE A 52 -7.41 7.76 -13.85
N PHE A 53 -6.80 8.24 -12.77
CA PHE A 53 -5.37 8.51 -12.72
C PHE A 53 -4.56 7.23 -12.93
N THR A 54 -4.94 6.13 -12.27
CA THR A 54 -4.25 4.85 -12.45
C THR A 54 -4.39 4.31 -13.87
N LEU A 55 -5.54 4.52 -14.52
CA LEU A 55 -5.75 4.12 -15.92
C LEU A 55 -4.80 4.90 -16.85
N LEU A 56 -4.70 6.22 -16.70
CA LEU A 56 -3.76 7.04 -17.47
C LEU A 56 -2.31 6.62 -17.22
N CYS A 57 -1.95 6.34 -15.97
CA CYS A 57 -0.62 5.85 -15.62
C CYS A 57 -0.33 4.48 -16.22
N ALA A 58 -1.29 3.55 -16.20
CA ALA A 58 -1.16 2.23 -16.78
C ALA A 58 -0.88 2.33 -18.29
N LEU A 59 -1.63 3.17 -18.99
CA LEU A 59 -1.44 3.42 -20.42
C LEU A 59 -0.09 4.09 -20.69
N MET A 60 0.30 5.09 -19.91
CA MET A 60 1.58 5.77 -20.04
C MET A 60 2.76 4.81 -19.81
N VAL A 61 2.73 4.01 -18.75
CA VAL A 61 3.75 2.98 -18.48
C VAL A 61 3.77 1.95 -19.61
N GLY A 62 2.61 1.48 -20.05
CA GLY A 62 2.50 0.51 -21.14
C GLY A 62 3.03 1.03 -22.47
N THR A 63 2.84 2.31 -22.80
CA THR A 63 3.37 2.90 -24.04
C THR A 63 4.86 3.19 -23.95
N VAL A 64 5.34 3.72 -22.82
CA VAL A 64 6.77 4.01 -22.61
C VAL A 64 7.60 2.72 -22.67
N PHE A 65 7.10 1.64 -22.07
CA PHE A 65 7.78 0.34 -21.99
C PHE A 65 7.21 -0.70 -22.97
N TRP A 66 6.73 -0.23 -24.12
CA TRP A 66 6.09 -1.07 -25.13
C TRP A 66 6.96 -2.24 -25.58
N LYS A 67 6.45 -3.46 -25.40
CA LYS A 67 7.11 -4.73 -25.75
C LYS A 67 8.51 -4.93 -25.17
N VAL A 68 8.86 -4.23 -24.08
CA VAL A 68 10.17 -4.36 -23.43
C VAL A 68 10.38 -5.77 -22.85
N GLY A 69 9.34 -6.40 -22.32
CA GLY A 69 9.41 -7.74 -21.72
C GLY A 69 9.78 -8.87 -22.71
N SER A 70 9.65 -8.62 -24.01
CA SER A 70 10.06 -9.56 -25.07
C SER A 70 11.57 -9.55 -25.35
N LYS A 71 12.27 -8.49 -24.95
CA LYS A 71 13.71 -8.30 -25.19
C LYS A 71 14.48 -8.73 -23.93
N LYS A 72 14.99 -9.96 -23.93
CA LYS A 72 15.75 -10.54 -22.80
C LYS A 72 17.23 -10.78 -23.15
N SER A 73 17.77 -10.10 -24.16
CA SER A 73 19.06 -10.47 -24.77
C SER A 73 20.27 -9.78 -24.13
N SER A 74 20.06 -8.68 -23.41
CA SER A 74 21.12 -7.85 -22.85
C SER A 74 20.84 -7.49 -21.39
N SER A 75 21.90 -7.32 -20.59
CA SER A 75 21.78 -6.80 -19.22
C SER A 75 21.15 -5.41 -19.15
N ASN A 76 21.29 -4.61 -20.21
CA ASN A 76 20.65 -3.30 -20.31
C ASN A 76 19.13 -3.42 -20.50
N ASP A 77 18.67 -4.40 -21.28
CA ASP A 77 17.24 -4.64 -21.49
C ASP A 77 16.59 -5.15 -20.20
N LEU A 78 17.30 -6.01 -19.45
CA LEU A 78 16.87 -6.46 -18.14
C LEU A 78 16.76 -5.28 -17.16
N SER A 79 17.79 -4.45 -17.07
CA SER A 79 17.80 -3.26 -16.19
C SER A 79 16.68 -2.28 -16.56
N THR A 80 16.40 -2.11 -17.85
CA THR A 80 15.28 -1.30 -18.35
C THR A 80 13.93 -1.88 -17.92
N THR A 81 13.77 -3.20 -18.03
CA THR A 81 12.53 -3.89 -17.61
C THR A 81 12.32 -3.78 -16.11
N ILE A 82 13.36 -3.99 -15.31
CA ILE A 82 13.30 -3.85 -13.86
C ILE A 82 12.96 -2.40 -13.49
N GLY A 83 13.61 -1.43 -14.13
CA GLY A 83 13.35 0.00 -13.93
C GLY A 83 11.93 0.40 -14.30
N ALA A 84 11.37 -0.21 -15.35
CA ALA A 84 9.97 -0.02 -15.73
C ALA A 84 9.01 -0.48 -14.62
N MET A 85 9.18 -1.71 -14.14
CA MET A 85 8.35 -2.28 -13.08
C MET A 85 8.47 -1.47 -11.79
N TYR A 86 9.70 -1.13 -11.39
CA TYR A 86 9.98 -0.29 -10.23
C TYR A 86 9.27 1.07 -10.33
N SER A 87 9.49 1.80 -11.43
CA SER A 87 8.98 3.16 -11.60
C SER A 87 7.46 3.18 -11.63
N ALA A 88 6.84 2.20 -12.29
CA ALA A 88 5.40 2.11 -12.40
C ALA A 88 4.72 1.86 -11.05
N VAL A 89 5.23 0.89 -10.27
CA VAL A 89 4.66 0.58 -8.96
C VAL A 89 4.91 1.71 -7.96
N PHE A 90 6.10 2.31 -7.98
CA PHE A 90 6.43 3.42 -7.10
C PHE A 90 5.54 4.65 -7.39
N PHE A 91 5.36 5.01 -8.66
CA PHE A 91 4.56 6.16 -9.05
C PHE A 91 3.09 6.03 -8.65
N ILE A 92 2.47 4.88 -8.93
CA ILE A 92 1.08 4.62 -8.55
C ILE A 92 0.93 4.46 -7.05
N GLY A 93 1.91 3.83 -6.39
CA GLY A 93 1.95 3.73 -4.93
C GLY A 93 1.95 5.08 -4.24
N VAL A 94 2.83 5.99 -4.66
CA VAL A 94 2.87 7.37 -4.15
C VAL A 94 1.55 8.10 -4.41
N SER A 95 0.96 7.93 -5.60
CA SER A 95 -0.35 8.52 -5.92
C SER A 95 -1.47 8.00 -5.01
N ASN A 96 -1.53 6.70 -4.74
CA ASN A 96 -2.51 6.12 -3.82
C ASN A 96 -2.35 6.69 -2.40
N CYS A 97 -1.11 6.85 -1.94
CA CYS A 97 -0.81 7.45 -0.65
C CYS A 97 -1.24 8.94 -0.59
N GLN A 98 -0.98 9.73 -1.64
CA GLN A 98 -1.38 11.14 -1.68
C GLN A 98 -2.89 11.33 -1.77
N THR A 99 -3.59 10.48 -2.52
CA THR A 99 -5.04 10.59 -2.71
C THR A 99 -5.84 10.18 -1.48
N VAL A 100 -5.33 9.22 -0.68
CA VAL A 100 -6.02 8.77 0.55
C VAL A 100 -5.86 9.73 1.74
N GLN A 101 -4.75 10.50 1.77
CA GLN A 101 -4.47 11.45 2.85
C GLN A 101 -5.60 12.46 3.14
N PRO A 102 -6.10 13.24 2.15
CA PRO A 102 -7.16 14.21 2.38
C PRO A 102 -8.47 13.55 2.83
N VAL A 103 -8.81 12.39 2.28
CA VAL A 103 -10.02 11.63 2.64
C VAL A 103 -9.98 11.22 4.12
N ILE A 104 -8.85 10.68 4.58
CA ILE A 104 -8.68 10.27 5.98
C ILE A 104 -8.65 11.48 6.91
N ALA A 105 -8.08 12.61 6.46
CA ALA A 105 -8.08 13.85 7.23
C ALA A 105 -9.49 14.40 7.45
N THR A 106 -10.35 14.39 6.42
CA THR A 106 -11.76 14.78 6.54
C THR A 106 -12.54 13.83 7.44
N GLU A 107 -12.41 12.51 7.21
CA GLU A 107 -13.11 11.48 7.99
C GLU A 107 -12.74 11.50 9.48
N ARG A 108 -11.49 11.88 9.82
CA ARG A 108 -11.07 12.07 11.21
C ARG A 108 -11.90 13.11 11.95
N ILE A 109 -12.25 14.21 11.30
CA ILE A 109 -13.03 15.29 11.93
C ILE A 109 -14.40 14.76 12.33
N VAL A 110 -15.02 13.95 11.46
CA VAL A 110 -16.29 13.26 11.71
C VAL A 110 -16.11 12.25 12.85
N PHE A 111 -15.08 11.43 12.79
CA PHE A 111 -14.74 10.45 13.82
C PHE A 111 -14.61 11.07 15.22
N TYR A 112 -13.91 12.20 15.33
CA TYR A 112 -13.74 12.90 16.61
C TYR A 112 -15.07 13.38 17.20
N ARG A 113 -16.02 13.82 16.36
CA ARG A 113 -17.37 14.19 16.80
C ARG A 113 -18.19 12.98 17.23
N GLU A 114 -18.19 11.91 16.44
CA GLU A 114 -18.96 10.70 16.73
C GLU A 114 -18.42 9.94 17.96
N ARG A 115 -17.09 9.98 18.16
CA ARG A 115 -16.44 9.45 19.36
C ARG A 115 -16.79 10.27 20.60
N ALA A 116 -16.84 11.60 20.50
CA ALA A 116 -17.23 12.48 21.61
C ALA A 116 -18.70 12.27 22.00
N ALA A 117 -19.57 11.91 21.04
CA ALA A 117 -20.96 11.52 21.28
C ALA A 117 -21.12 10.07 21.81
N GLY A 118 -20.03 9.32 21.99
CA GLY A 118 -20.08 7.95 22.52
C GLY A 118 -20.66 6.91 21.55
N MET A 119 -20.67 7.17 20.24
CA MET A 119 -21.34 6.29 19.26
C MET A 119 -20.61 4.95 19.05
N TYR A 120 -19.28 4.96 18.99
CA TYR A 120 -18.46 3.76 18.79
C TYR A 120 -17.01 3.97 19.23
N SER A 121 -16.24 2.88 19.36
CA SER A 121 -14.83 2.89 19.75
C SER A 121 -13.87 3.07 18.56
N SER A 122 -12.62 3.48 18.82
CA SER A 122 -11.66 3.79 17.77
C SER A 122 -11.22 2.58 16.93
N LEU A 123 -11.14 1.40 17.54
CA LEU A 123 -10.62 0.19 16.88
C LEU A 123 -11.58 -0.36 15.80
N PRO A 124 -12.89 -0.57 16.06
CA PRO A 124 -13.85 -0.98 15.02
C PRO A 124 -13.92 -0.01 13.85
N TYR A 125 -13.81 1.30 14.12
CA TYR A 125 -13.75 2.32 13.08
C TYR A 125 -12.49 2.20 12.21
N ALA A 126 -11.31 2.11 12.84
CA ALA A 126 -10.05 1.99 12.11
C ALA A 126 -10.03 0.73 11.24
N MET A 127 -10.49 -0.39 11.77
CA MET A 127 -10.63 -1.64 11.00
C MET A 127 -11.60 -1.44 9.84
N ALA A 128 -12.79 -0.88 10.07
CA ALA A 128 -13.75 -0.65 8.99
C ALA A 128 -13.16 0.17 7.83
N GLN A 129 -12.34 1.18 8.15
CA GLN A 129 -11.66 2.02 7.16
C GLN A 129 -10.52 1.29 6.42
N VAL A 130 -9.82 0.36 7.07
CA VAL A 130 -8.81 -0.49 6.43
C VAL A 130 -9.47 -1.49 5.47
N PHE A 131 -10.60 -2.09 5.87
CA PHE A 131 -11.31 -3.10 5.07
C PHE A 131 -12.05 -2.50 3.88
N VAL A 132 -12.57 -1.27 3.97
CA VAL A 132 -13.28 -0.64 2.83
C VAL A 132 -12.35 -0.41 1.64
N GLU A 133 -11.04 -0.19 1.86
CA GLU A 133 -10.06 0.05 0.79
C GLU A 133 -9.77 -1.17 -0.09
N ILE A 134 -9.79 -2.38 0.50
CA ILE A 134 -9.42 -3.64 -0.15
C ILE A 134 -10.12 -3.85 -1.52
N PRO A 135 -11.47 -3.79 -1.62
CA PRO A 135 -12.16 -4.03 -2.88
C PRO A 135 -11.89 -2.98 -3.94
N TYR A 136 -11.74 -1.70 -3.56
CA TYR A 136 -11.39 -0.66 -4.53
C TYR A 136 -9.95 -0.85 -5.03
N VAL A 137 -9.00 -1.19 -4.15
CA VAL A 137 -7.60 -1.44 -4.55
C VAL A 137 -7.51 -2.70 -5.41
N PHE A 138 -8.34 -3.70 -5.12
CA PHE A 138 -8.44 -4.92 -5.93
C PHE A 138 -8.88 -4.61 -7.37
N LEU A 139 -9.96 -3.83 -7.52
CA LEU A 139 -10.44 -3.39 -8.84
C LEU A 139 -9.39 -2.57 -9.59
N GLN A 140 -8.77 -1.60 -8.90
CA GLN A 140 -7.67 -0.79 -9.43
C GLN A 140 -6.52 -1.65 -9.98
N THR A 141 -6.07 -2.61 -9.17
CA THR A 141 -4.96 -3.49 -9.51
C THR A 141 -5.32 -4.41 -10.68
N THR A 142 -6.57 -4.86 -10.76
CA THR A 142 -7.03 -5.80 -11.78
C THR A 142 -6.84 -5.23 -13.18
N TYR A 143 -7.38 -4.05 -13.48
CA TYR A 143 -7.19 -3.49 -14.83
C TYR A 143 -5.76 -2.96 -15.02
N TYR A 144 -5.11 -2.43 -13.98
CA TYR A 144 -3.73 -1.96 -14.08
C TYR A 144 -2.79 -3.08 -14.54
N THR A 145 -2.87 -4.24 -13.86
CA THR A 145 -2.03 -5.40 -14.17
C THR A 145 -2.36 -5.94 -15.55
N LEU A 146 -3.64 -6.06 -15.93
CA LEU A 146 -4.03 -6.50 -17.27
C LEU A 146 -3.45 -5.60 -18.38
N ILE A 147 -3.54 -4.29 -18.23
CA ILE A 147 -3.04 -3.32 -19.22
C ILE A 147 -1.51 -3.38 -19.30
N VAL A 148 -0.82 -3.25 -18.17
CA VAL A 148 0.65 -3.21 -18.14
C VAL A 148 1.24 -4.54 -18.59
N TYR A 149 0.69 -5.67 -18.13
CA TYR A 149 1.17 -7.00 -18.51
C TYR A 149 1.04 -7.25 -20.02
N ALA A 150 -0.08 -6.82 -20.62
CA ALA A 150 -0.31 -6.91 -22.05
C ALA A 150 0.62 -5.99 -22.87
N MET A 151 0.74 -4.71 -22.48
CA MET A 151 1.50 -3.71 -23.25
C MET A 151 3.02 -3.89 -23.15
N VAL A 152 3.52 -4.27 -21.96
CA VAL A 152 4.94 -4.61 -21.77
C VAL A 152 5.30 -5.94 -22.44
N SER A 153 4.28 -6.75 -22.79
CA SER A 153 4.43 -8.04 -23.46
C SER A 153 5.20 -9.06 -22.60
N PHE A 154 4.79 -9.22 -21.34
CA PHE A 154 5.27 -10.30 -20.49
C PHE A 154 4.75 -11.68 -20.96
N GLU A 155 5.35 -12.74 -20.44
CA GLU A 155 5.03 -14.11 -20.83
C GLU A 155 3.70 -14.54 -20.21
N TRP A 156 2.72 -14.89 -21.04
CA TRP A 156 1.38 -15.25 -20.58
C TRP A 156 1.33 -16.67 -20.01
N THR A 157 1.76 -16.81 -18.76
CA THR A 157 1.58 -18.02 -17.95
C THR A 157 0.74 -17.66 -16.73
N ALA A 158 -0.27 -18.48 -16.41
CA ALA A 158 -1.15 -18.25 -15.25
C ALA A 158 -0.39 -17.95 -13.93
N PRO A 159 0.61 -18.77 -13.51
CA PRO A 159 1.37 -18.47 -12.30
C PRO A 159 2.09 -17.12 -12.34
N LYS A 160 2.78 -16.78 -13.44
CA LYS A 160 3.53 -15.51 -13.57
C LYS A 160 2.60 -14.30 -13.49
N PHE A 161 1.42 -14.39 -14.12
CA PHE A 161 0.41 -13.35 -14.07
C PHE A 161 -0.18 -13.18 -12.66
N PHE A 162 -0.61 -14.26 -12.01
CA PHE A 162 -1.21 -14.18 -10.67
C PHE A 162 -0.21 -13.70 -9.62
N TRP A 163 1.06 -14.10 -9.73
CA TRP A 163 2.11 -13.59 -8.87
C TRP A 163 2.36 -12.10 -9.08
N PHE A 164 2.45 -11.65 -10.34
CA PHE A 164 2.57 -10.23 -10.64
C PHE A 164 1.37 -9.44 -10.11
N PHE A 165 0.14 -9.97 -10.28
CA PHE A 165 -1.07 -9.37 -9.71
C PHE A 165 -1.00 -9.27 -8.19
N PHE A 166 -0.64 -10.37 -7.51
CA PHE A 166 -0.52 -10.43 -6.06
C PHE A 166 0.46 -9.38 -5.54
N ILE A 167 1.65 -9.29 -6.12
CA ILE A 167 2.67 -8.32 -5.71
C ILE A 167 2.14 -6.90 -5.88
N ASN A 168 1.61 -6.55 -7.04
CA ASN A 168 1.06 -5.21 -7.29
C ASN A 168 -0.12 -4.88 -6.35
N PHE A 169 -0.98 -5.86 -6.06
CA PHE A 169 -2.13 -5.67 -5.19
C PHE A 169 -1.71 -5.30 -3.78
N PHE A 170 -0.82 -6.11 -3.18
CA PHE A 170 -0.29 -5.81 -1.84
C PHE A 170 0.58 -4.55 -1.85
N SER A 171 1.27 -4.25 -2.95
CA SER A 171 2.03 -3.01 -3.07
C SER A 171 1.15 -1.77 -3.02
N PHE A 172 0.08 -1.74 -3.82
CA PHE A 172 -0.87 -0.64 -3.80
C PHE A 172 -1.59 -0.55 -2.46
N LEU A 173 -1.90 -1.69 -1.83
CA LEU A 173 -2.57 -1.72 -0.54
C LEU A 173 -1.69 -1.18 0.59
N TYR A 174 -0.42 -1.59 0.69
CA TYR A 174 0.47 -1.06 1.72
C TYR A 174 0.73 0.44 1.52
N PHE A 175 0.78 0.93 0.28
CA PHE A 175 0.95 2.36 0.02
C PHE A 175 -0.28 3.17 0.47
N THR A 176 -1.49 2.65 0.23
CA THR A 176 -2.71 3.24 0.77
C THR A 176 -2.67 3.28 2.30
N TYR A 177 -2.34 2.16 2.96
CA TYR A 177 -2.26 2.11 4.42
C TYR A 177 -1.14 2.96 5.00
N TYR A 178 -0.01 3.09 4.29
CA TYR A 178 1.05 4.03 4.63
C TYR A 178 0.51 5.46 4.64
N GLY A 179 -0.28 5.85 3.63
CA GLY A 179 -0.97 7.14 3.59
C GLY A 179 -1.88 7.35 4.80
N MET A 180 -2.76 6.39 5.10
CA MET A 180 -3.64 6.45 6.28
C MET A 180 -2.84 6.62 7.58
N MET A 181 -1.76 5.86 7.74
CA MET A 181 -0.86 5.94 8.88
C MET A 181 -0.23 7.34 8.98
N THR A 182 0.28 7.91 7.88
CA THR A 182 0.90 9.25 7.92
C THR A 182 -0.06 10.33 8.37
N VAL A 183 -1.34 10.26 7.99
CA VAL A 183 -2.34 11.17 8.55
C VAL A 183 -2.48 10.89 10.04
N SER A 184 -2.60 9.63 10.48
CA SER A 184 -2.85 9.29 11.91
C SER A 184 -1.82 9.82 12.91
N ILE A 185 -0.57 10.03 12.47
CA ILE A 185 0.52 10.56 13.29
C ILE A 185 0.71 12.08 13.18
N THR A 186 0.01 12.73 12.26
CA THR A 186 0.17 14.17 11.98
C THR A 186 -1.13 14.94 12.23
N PRO A 187 -1.04 16.23 12.60
CA PRO A 187 -2.23 17.04 12.90
C PRO A 187 -2.95 17.53 11.64
N ASN A 188 -2.25 17.67 10.51
CA ASN A 188 -2.79 18.23 9.25
C ASN A 188 -2.27 17.45 8.04
N GLU A 189 -3.06 17.39 6.97
CA GLU A 189 -2.74 16.72 5.71
C GLU A 189 -1.42 17.20 5.09
N GLN A 190 -1.12 18.50 5.19
CA GLN A 190 0.12 19.06 4.62
C GLN A 190 1.37 18.48 5.30
N ILE A 191 1.30 18.31 6.63
CA ILE A 191 2.39 17.72 7.41
C ILE A 191 2.47 16.22 7.12
N ALA A 192 1.32 15.54 6.95
CA ALA A 192 1.28 14.14 6.52
C ALA A 192 1.98 13.94 5.18
N ALA A 193 1.72 14.81 4.21
CA ALA A 193 2.31 14.77 2.88
C ALA A 193 3.83 14.99 2.92
N ILE A 194 4.31 15.98 3.69
CA ILE A 194 5.75 16.24 3.88
C ILE A 194 6.43 15.04 4.57
N PHE A 195 5.80 14.50 5.61
CA PHE A 195 6.32 13.33 6.31
C PHE A 195 6.43 12.11 5.37
N ALA A 196 5.36 11.84 4.60
CA ALA A 196 5.35 10.77 3.62
C ALA A 196 6.45 10.93 2.56
N ALA A 197 6.63 12.16 2.05
CA ALA A 197 7.64 12.49 1.05
C ALA A 197 9.08 12.20 1.54
N GLY A 198 9.36 12.42 2.82
CA GLY A 198 10.67 12.10 3.42
C GLY A 198 11.01 10.61 3.31
N PHE A 199 10.04 9.72 3.50
CA PHE A 199 10.26 8.27 3.37
C PHE A 199 10.23 7.77 1.93
N TYR A 200 9.52 8.44 1.01
CA TYR A 200 9.58 8.09 -0.41
C TYR A 200 11.00 8.10 -0.95
N LEU A 201 11.82 9.06 -0.52
CA LEU A 201 13.24 9.12 -0.87
C LEU A 201 13.99 7.88 -0.39
N LEU A 202 13.75 7.47 0.86
CA LEU A 202 14.39 6.29 1.42
C LEU A 202 13.93 5.00 0.72
N PHE A 203 12.62 4.89 0.44
CA PHE A 203 12.07 3.78 -0.33
C PHE A 203 12.65 3.72 -1.74
N ASN A 204 12.96 4.87 -2.35
CA ASN A 204 13.55 4.97 -3.67
C ASN A 204 15.01 4.46 -3.68
N ILE A 205 15.86 5.00 -2.81
CA ILE A 205 17.30 4.67 -2.76
C ILE A 205 17.53 3.21 -2.39
N PHE A 206 16.78 2.69 -1.40
CA PHE A 206 16.98 1.35 -0.87
C PHE A 206 16.03 0.29 -1.46
N SER A 207 15.39 0.59 -2.59
CA SER A 207 14.53 -0.36 -3.32
C SER A 207 15.29 -1.53 -3.96
N GLY A 208 16.62 -1.53 -3.96
CA GLY A 208 17.43 -2.54 -4.64
C GLY A 208 17.57 -2.33 -6.15
N PHE A 209 16.87 -1.35 -6.74
CA PHE A 209 16.98 -1.01 -8.15
C PHE A 209 18.17 -0.08 -8.45
N TYR A 210 18.22 1.10 -7.82
CA TYR A 210 19.31 2.06 -8.02
C TYR A 210 20.65 1.54 -7.49
N ILE A 211 20.61 0.96 -6.29
CA ILE A 211 21.77 0.32 -5.66
C ILE A 211 21.38 -1.14 -5.41
N PRO A 212 21.95 -2.09 -6.16
CA PRO A 212 21.75 -3.51 -5.91
C PRO A 212 22.12 -3.90 -4.48
N GLN A 213 21.37 -4.82 -3.87
CA GLN A 213 21.55 -5.23 -2.48
C GLN A 213 23.01 -5.58 -2.12
N PRO A 214 23.78 -6.34 -2.93
CA PRO A 214 25.16 -6.70 -2.58
C PRO A 214 26.13 -5.51 -2.53
N LYS A 215 25.79 -4.39 -3.18
CA LYS A 215 26.61 -3.17 -3.25
C LYS A 215 26.29 -2.19 -2.13
N ILE A 216 25.25 -2.43 -1.33
CA ILE A 216 24.91 -1.58 -0.19
C ILE A 216 25.95 -1.80 0.93
N PRO A 217 26.54 -0.75 1.51
CA PRO A 217 27.47 -0.89 2.64
C PRO A 217 26.85 -1.71 3.78
N ARG A 218 27.61 -2.64 4.38
CA ARG A 218 27.09 -3.60 5.37
C ARG A 218 26.30 -2.94 6.53
N TRP A 219 26.67 -1.73 6.93
CA TRP A 219 25.99 -0.98 7.99
C TRP A 219 24.64 -0.36 7.57
N TRP A 220 24.32 -0.28 6.28
CA TRP A 220 23.04 0.22 5.74
C TRP A 220 22.10 -0.88 5.23
N VAL A 221 22.58 -2.13 5.10
CA VAL A 221 21.81 -3.25 4.55
C VAL A 221 20.52 -3.52 5.33
N TRP A 222 20.47 -3.22 6.64
CA TRP A 222 19.24 -3.38 7.42
C TRP A 222 18.06 -2.57 6.85
N TYR A 223 18.32 -1.40 6.26
CA TYR A 223 17.25 -0.56 5.71
C TYR A 223 16.62 -1.21 4.46
N TYR A 224 17.43 -1.89 3.64
CA TYR A 224 16.93 -2.66 2.50
C TYR A 224 15.87 -3.70 2.94
N TRP A 225 16.11 -4.39 4.05
CA TRP A 225 15.20 -5.43 4.55
C TRP A 225 13.88 -4.89 5.12
N ILE A 226 13.86 -3.67 5.66
CA ILE A 226 12.64 -3.02 6.16
C ILE A 226 11.93 -2.16 5.11
N CYS A 227 12.50 -2.03 3.91
CA CYS A 227 11.93 -1.23 2.83
C CYS A 227 10.87 -2.05 2.07
N PRO A 228 9.57 -1.64 2.08
CA PRO A 228 8.52 -2.37 1.37
C PRO A 228 8.76 -2.45 -0.15
N MET A 229 9.36 -1.38 -0.69
CA MET A 229 9.65 -1.28 -2.12
C MET A 229 10.73 -2.26 -2.55
N ALA A 230 11.70 -2.60 -1.69
CA ALA A 230 12.71 -3.60 -1.98
C ALA A 230 12.10 -4.97 -2.26
N TRP A 231 11.16 -5.39 -1.41
CA TRP A 231 10.42 -6.64 -1.57
C TRP A 231 9.48 -6.64 -2.77
N THR A 232 8.90 -5.49 -3.09
CA THR A 232 8.08 -5.31 -4.29
C THR A 232 8.89 -5.54 -5.56
N VAL A 233 10.06 -4.89 -5.68
CA VAL A 233 10.97 -5.07 -6.82
C VAL A 233 11.46 -6.50 -6.89
N TYR A 234 11.89 -7.06 -5.76
CA TYR A 234 12.32 -8.45 -5.66
C TYR A 234 11.25 -9.41 -6.19
N GLY A 235 10.02 -9.30 -5.67
CA GLY A 235 8.90 -10.16 -6.08
C GLY A 235 8.59 -10.02 -7.56
N CYS A 236 8.55 -8.78 -8.07
CA CYS A 236 8.32 -8.50 -9.47
C CYS A 236 9.34 -9.22 -10.36
N ILE A 237 10.63 -9.17 -10.02
CA ILE A 237 11.69 -9.80 -10.81
C ILE A 237 11.59 -11.31 -10.75
N VAL A 238 11.50 -11.88 -9.55
CA VAL A 238 11.40 -13.32 -9.37
C VAL A 238 10.16 -13.86 -10.09
N SER A 239 9.03 -13.16 -10.03
CA SER A 239 7.80 -13.59 -10.73
C SER A 239 7.94 -13.73 -12.24
N GLN A 240 8.82 -12.95 -12.87
CA GLN A 240 8.97 -12.94 -14.34
C GLN A 240 10.16 -13.79 -14.82
N TYR A 241 11.17 -13.96 -13.98
CA TYR A 241 12.47 -14.50 -14.38
C TYR A 241 12.93 -15.74 -13.60
N HIS A 242 12.11 -16.29 -12.70
CA HIS A 242 12.43 -17.51 -11.95
C HIS A 242 12.84 -18.69 -12.86
N ASP A 243 12.04 -18.97 -13.89
CA ASP A 243 12.23 -20.11 -14.81
C ASP A 243 13.01 -19.76 -16.09
N ALA A 244 13.76 -18.65 -16.09
CA ALA A 244 14.35 -18.15 -17.33
C ALA A 244 15.76 -18.71 -17.58
N ASP A 245 15.85 -19.78 -18.37
CA ASP A 245 17.13 -20.42 -18.75
C ASP A 245 17.93 -19.68 -19.84
N ASN A 246 17.47 -18.49 -20.26
CA ASN A 246 18.11 -17.72 -21.32
C ASN A 246 19.47 -17.16 -20.88
N THR A 247 20.44 -17.14 -21.78
CA THR A 247 21.71 -16.42 -21.59
C THR A 247 21.56 -14.95 -21.95
N ILE A 248 22.25 -14.07 -21.22
CA ILE A 248 22.24 -12.63 -21.48
C ILE A 248 23.63 -12.11 -21.83
N LYS A 249 23.70 -11.10 -22.69
CA LYS A 249 24.94 -10.38 -22.97
C LYS A 249 25.21 -9.37 -21.87
N VAL A 250 26.35 -9.52 -21.19
CA VAL A 250 26.83 -8.59 -20.16
C VAL A 250 28.07 -7.87 -20.68
N PRO A 251 28.05 -6.52 -20.79
CA PRO A 251 29.23 -5.76 -21.21
C PRO A 251 30.45 -6.08 -20.33
N GLY A 252 31.56 -6.51 -20.95
CA GLY A 252 32.80 -6.84 -20.25
C GLY A 252 32.99 -8.31 -19.89
N MET A 253 32.02 -9.19 -20.17
CA MET A 253 32.17 -10.65 -20.02
C MET A 253 32.28 -11.32 -21.41
N GLY A 254 33.24 -12.24 -21.58
CA GLY A 254 33.48 -12.94 -22.85
C GLY A 254 32.56 -14.14 -23.10
N ILE A 255 31.85 -14.61 -22.07
CA ILE A 255 30.87 -15.70 -22.12
C ILE A 255 29.53 -15.12 -21.66
N ASP A 256 28.44 -15.39 -22.37
CA ASP A 256 27.10 -14.94 -22.00
C ASP A 256 26.60 -15.76 -20.79
N PRO A 257 26.47 -15.18 -19.58
CA PRO A 257 26.00 -15.92 -18.41
C PRO A 257 24.50 -16.20 -18.49
N ALA A 258 24.04 -17.20 -17.72
CA ALA A 258 22.62 -17.44 -17.50
C ALA A 258 21.97 -16.22 -16.81
N LEU A 259 20.74 -15.88 -17.22
CA LEU A 259 19.97 -14.78 -16.64
C LEU A 259 19.77 -14.95 -15.13
N THR A 260 19.47 -16.17 -14.71
CA THR A 260 19.30 -16.54 -13.29
C THR A 260 20.57 -16.29 -12.48
N TRP A 261 21.75 -16.60 -13.05
CA TRP A 261 23.04 -16.30 -12.42
C TRP A 261 23.25 -14.80 -12.27
N TYR A 262 22.97 -14.00 -13.31
CA TYR A 262 23.13 -12.54 -13.25
C TYR A 262 22.20 -11.90 -12.22
N ILE A 263 20.94 -12.34 -12.15
CA ILE A 263 19.99 -11.85 -11.14
C ILE A 263 20.48 -12.15 -9.72
N LYS A 264 21.02 -13.35 -9.50
CA LYS A 264 21.53 -13.76 -8.18
C LYS A 264 22.82 -13.01 -7.81
N ASP A 265 23.79 -12.95 -8.71
CA ASP A 265 25.12 -12.38 -8.44
C ASP A 265 25.09 -10.84 -8.40
N TYR A 266 24.43 -10.21 -9.38
CA TYR A 266 24.41 -8.75 -9.49
C TYR A 266 23.40 -8.11 -8.54
N TYR A 267 22.19 -8.66 -8.44
CA TYR A 267 21.10 -8.08 -7.64
C TYR A 267 20.93 -8.73 -6.26
N GLY A 268 21.49 -9.92 -6.02
CA GLY A 268 21.35 -10.63 -4.75
C GLY A 268 19.99 -11.35 -4.59
N PHE A 269 19.20 -11.48 -5.65
CA PHE A 269 17.86 -12.08 -5.56
C PHE A 269 17.92 -13.59 -5.65
N GLU A 270 17.49 -14.27 -4.59
CA GLU A 270 17.25 -15.71 -4.58
C GLU A 270 15.90 -16.04 -5.24
N LEU A 271 15.96 -16.84 -6.31
CA LEU A 271 14.82 -17.13 -7.16
C LEU A 271 13.76 -17.99 -6.44
N ASP A 272 14.15 -18.85 -5.49
CA ASP A 272 13.22 -19.71 -4.73
C ASP A 272 12.46 -18.97 -3.60
N PHE A 273 12.75 -17.68 -3.38
CA PHE A 273 12.32 -16.94 -2.19
C PHE A 273 10.94 -16.28 -2.31
N MET A 274 10.08 -16.79 -3.20
CA MET A 274 8.81 -16.13 -3.54
C MET A 274 7.76 -16.16 -2.41
N GLY A 275 7.70 -17.27 -1.66
CA GLY A 275 6.80 -17.41 -0.49
C GLY A 275 7.10 -16.40 0.62
N PRO A 276 8.38 -16.27 1.07
CA PRO A 276 8.78 -15.23 2.02
C PRO A 276 8.46 -13.81 1.54
N VAL A 277 8.69 -13.49 0.27
CA VAL A 277 8.35 -12.17 -0.30
C VAL A 277 6.86 -11.87 -0.12
N ALA A 278 6.00 -12.85 -0.40
CA ALA A 278 4.56 -12.70 -0.21
C ALA A 278 4.19 -12.45 1.26
N ALA A 279 4.78 -13.23 2.18
CA ALA A 279 4.54 -13.07 3.61
C ALA A 279 4.99 -11.67 4.11
N VAL A 280 6.11 -11.16 3.61
CA VAL A 280 6.62 -9.84 3.98
C VAL A 280 5.73 -8.72 3.44
N LEU A 281 5.24 -8.81 2.19
CA LEU A 281 4.32 -7.81 1.62
C LEU A 281 2.99 -7.75 2.39
N ILE A 282 2.42 -8.91 2.74
CA ILE A 282 1.25 -8.99 3.63
C ILE A 282 1.59 -8.37 5.00
N GLY A 283 2.77 -8.69 5.53
CA GLY A 283 3.29 -8.14 6.79
C GLY A 283 3.32 -6.63 6.80
N PHE A 284 3.77 -5.97 5.73
CA PHE A 284 3.75 -4.51 5.61
C PHE A 284 2.33 -3.93 5.59
N CYS A 285 1.39 -4.57 4.90
CA CYS A 285 -0.01 -4.15 4.94
C CYS A 285 -0.57 -4.19 6.37
N VAL A 286 -0.36 -5.32 7.06
CA VAL A 286 -0.82 -5.49 8.45
C VAL A 286 -0.12 -4.49 9.37
N PHE A 287 1.18 -4.27 9.19
CA PHE A 287 1.97 -3.33 9.98
C PHE A 287 1.45 -1.89 9.85
N PHE A 288 1.27 -1.38 8.63
CA PHE A 288 0.76 -0.02 8.44
C PHE A 288 -0.70 0.13 8.91
N ALA A 289 -1.54 -0.87 8.69
CA ALA A 289 -2.91 -0.88 9.21
C ALA A 289 -2.95 -0.89 10.75
N PHE A 290 -2.07 -1.66 11.39
CA PHE A 290 -1.95 -1.71 12.85
C PHE A 290 -1.45 -0.37 13.42
N LEU A 291 -0.43 0.23 12.81
CA LEU A 291 0.07 1.54 13.20
C LEU A 291 -1.02 2.60 13.06
N TYR A 292 -1.73 2.62 11.93
CA TYR A 292 -2.88 3.50 11.71
C TYR A 292 -3.92 3.37 12.83
N ALA A 293 -4.36 2.14 13.15
CA ALA A 293 -5.35 1.90 14.20
C ALA A 293 -4.86 2.32 15.60
N THR A 294 -3.58 2.07 15.89
CA THR A 294 -2.97 2.41 17.18
C THR A 294 -2.86 3.92 17.35
N PHE A 295 -2.32 4.62 16.35
CA PHE A 295 -2.14 6.07 16.40
C PHE A 295 -3.47 6.83 16.38
N LEU A 296 -4.47 6.36 15.64
CA LEU A 296 -5.82 6.93 15.69
C LEU A 296 -6.45 6.81 17.09
N ARG A 297 -6.09 5.77 17.85
CA ARG A 297 -6.56 5.59 19.23
C ARG A 297 -5.82 6.50 20.21
N THR A 298 -4.50 6.59 20.10
CA THR A 298 -3.62 7.22 21.10
C THR A 298 -3.45 8.72 20.90
N LEU A 299 -3.38 9.18 19.65
CA LEU A 299 -3.15 10.59 19.32
C LEU A 299 -4.50 11.30 19.15
N ASN A 300 -4.63 12.47 19.77
CA ASN A 300 -5.78 13.34 19.60
C ASN A 300 -5.29 14.71 19.13
N PHE A 301 -5.79 15.12 17.96
CA PHE A 301 -5.46 16.39 17.31
C PHE A 301 -6.67 17.36 17.27
N GLN A 302 -7.68 17.15 18.11
CA GLN A 302 -8.77 18.13 18.27
C GLN A 302 -8.20 19.45 18.82
N MET A 303 -8.22 20.49 17.98
CA MET A 303 -8.10 21.87 18.46
C MET A 303 -9.42 22.22 19.16
N ARG A 304 -9.34 22.56 20.45
CA ARG A 304 -10.47 23.03 21.26
C ARG A 304 -10.91 24.43 20.85
#